data_AF-A0A962N919-F1
#
_entry.id   AF-A0A962N919-F1
#
_cell.length_a   1.000
_cell.length_b   1.000
_cell.length_c   1.000
_cell.angle_alpha   90.00
_cell.angle_beta   90.00
_cell.angle_gamma   90.00
#
_symmetry.space_group_name_H-M   'P 1'
#
loop_
_entity.id
_entity.type
_entity.pdbx_description
1 polymer ?
#
loop_
_entity_poly.entity_id
_entity_poly.type
_entity_poly.pdbx_seq_one_letter_code
_entity_poly.pdbx_strand_id
1 'polypeptide(L)'
;MSLMLGRLLRLVLLLLAILLAALIYRVLFPMQPAPVPGVTSSSEVQAPMHFDPNTDPQLRAMRDYADQAAARATFVGEFAQVMALRVAMTECYMNDGHWPDDGCGVLLSDLQGKLLQTASIGEEGLIRLDFRAGMGLPAITVELQPTVNTVGVRWQCSSPNHAEIGRLLTDCEYLP
;
A
#
# COMPACT_ATOMS: atom_id res chain seq x y z
N MET A 1 37.69 26.63 -3.59
CA MET A 1 36.39 25.92 -3.73
C MET A 1 36.19 25.19 -5.07
N SER A 2 36.91 25.51 -6.16
CA SER A 2 36.69 24.84 -7.46
C SER A 2 37.20 23.39 -7.59
N LEU A 3 38.09 22.92 -6.71
CA LEU A 3 38.65 21.56 -6.75
C LEU A 3 37.69 20.45 -6.27
N MET A 4 36.73 20.77 -5.38
CA MET A 4 35.76 19.78 -4.89
C MET A 4 34.62 19.54 -5.88
N LEU A 5 34.21 20.58 -6.63
CA LEU A 5 33.14 20.48 -7.63
C LEU A 5 33.52 19.54 -8.78
N GLY A 6 34.79 19.57 -9.22
CA GLY A 6 35.27 18.68 -10.29
C GLY A 6 35.35 17.20 -9.89
N ARG A 7 35.57 16.90 -8.60
CA ARG A 7 35.60 15.51 -8.10
C ARG A 7 34.20 14.92 -7.98
N LEU A 8 33.25 15.73 -7.48
CA LEU A 8 31.83 15.35 -7.41
C LEU A 8 31.25 15.07 -8.79
N LEU A 9 31.53 15.94 -9.78
CA LEU A 9 31.04 15.74 -11.15
C LEU A 9 31.56 14.45 -11.78
N ARG A 10 32.83 14.09 -11.55
CA ARG A 10 33.42 12.82 -12.05
C ARG A 10 32.79 11.60 -11.39
N LEU A 11 32.50 11.65 -10.09
CA LEU A 11 31.83 10.56 -9.37
C LEU A 11 30.41 10.35 -9.87
N VAL A 12 29.65 11.44 -10.08
CA VAL A 12 28.29 11.37 -10.61
C VAL A 12 28.28 10.75 -12.01
N LEU A 13 29.19 11.18 -12.90
CA LEU A 13 29.30 10.63 -14.25
C LEU A 13 29.67 9.14 -14.25
N LEU A 14 30.56 8.70 -13.36
CA LEU A 14 30.93 7.29 -13.21
C LEU A 14 29.74 6.44 -12.74
N LEU A 15 28.99 6.90 -11.75
CA LEU A 15 27.81 6.18 -11.26
C LEU A 15 26.73 6.06 -12.35
N LEU A 16 26.52 7.13 -13.11
CA LEU A 16 25.56 7.13 -14.22
C LEU A 16 25.97 6.14 -15.33
N ALA A 17 27.25 6.07 -15.65
CA ALA A 17 27.78 5.10 -16.62
C ALA A 17 27.60 3.65 -16.16
N ILE A 18 27.84 3.36 -14.87
CA ILE A 18 27.64 2.02 -14.29
C ILE A 18 26.16 1.62 -14.33
N LEU A 19 25.26 2.54 -13.96
CA LEU A 19 23.81 2.30 -14.00
C LEU A 19 23.32 2.03 -15.43
N LEU A 20 23.79 2.82 -16.41
CA LEU A 20 23.48 2.59 -17.82
C LEU A 20 23.99 1.24 -18.32
N ALA A 21 25.22 0.87 -17.97
CA ALA A 21 25.78 -0.43 -18.35
C ALA A 21 24.98 -1.60 -17.74
N ALA A 22 24.57 -1.48 -16.48
CA ALA A 22 23.74 -2.49 -15.81
C ALA A 22 22.35 -2.61 -16.45
N LEU A 23 21.74 -1.49 -16.85
CA LEU A 23 20.46 -1.46 -17.56
C LEU A 23 20.57 -2.15 -18.93
N ILE A 24 21.58 -1.78 -19.71
CA ILE A 24 21.84 -2.37 -21.04
C ILE A 24 22.09 -3.87 -20.92
N TYR A 25 22.88 -4.30 -19.93
CA TYR A 25 23.16 -5.72 -19.68
C TYR A 25 21.87 -6.52 -19.41
N ARG A 26 20.95 -5.98 -18.59
CA ARG A 26 19.67 -6.63 -18.32
C ARG A 26 18.77 -6.75 -19.55
N VAL A 27 18.79 -5.77 -20.45
CA VAL A 27 17.99 -5.80 -21.68
C VAL A 27 18.56 -6.80 -22.69
N LEU A 28 19.88 -6.86 -22.83
CA LEU A 28 20.54 -7.73 -23.81
C LEU A 28 20.64 -9.20 -23.38
N PHE A 29 20.66 -9.46 -22.08
CA PHE A 29 20.76 -10.81 -21.52
C PHE A 29 19.56 -11.12 -20.63
N PRO A 30 18.36 -11.32 -21.21
CA PRO A 30 17.25 -11.90 -20.44
C PRO A 30 17.70 -13.28 -19.96
N MET A 31 17.83 -13.47 -18.64
CA MET A 31 18.08 -14.78 -18.05
C MET A 31 17.04 -15.75 -18.59
N GLN A 32 17.47 -16.68 -19.44
CA GLN A 32 16.60 -17.78 -19.83
C GLN A 32 16.44 -18.70 -18.62
N PRO A 33 15.21 -19.06 -18.24
CA PRO A 33 14.99 -20.02 -17.17
C PRO A 33 15.65 -21.34 -17.55
N ALA A 34 16.38 -21.94 -16.61
CA ALA A 34 17.05 -23.20 -16.82
C ALA A 34 16.03 -24.27 -17.26
N PRO A 35 16.36 -25.13 -18.25
CA PRO A 35 15.48 -26.22 -18.64
C PRO A 35 15.34 -27.18 -17.46
N VAL A 36 14.11 -27.37 -16.99
CA VAL A 36 13.78 -28.34 -15.96
C VAL A 36 13.88 -29.75 -16.58
N PRO A 37 14.83 -30.60 -16.16
CA PRO A 37 14.92 -31.95 -16.70
C PRO A 37 13.87 -32.85 -16.06
N GLY A 38 13.07 -33.54 -16.89
CA GLY A 38 12.37 -34.75 -16.47
C GLY A 38 10.83 -34.72 -16.42
N VAL A 39 10.15 -34.26 -17.47
CA VAL A 39 8.74 -34.64 -17.70
C VAL A 39 8.69 -35.69 -18.80
N THR A 40 8.90 -36.95 -18.44
CA THR A 40 8.56 -38.09 -19.30
C THR A 40 7.05 -38.28 -19.28
N SER A 41 6.41 -38.00 -20.42
CA SER A 41 4.98 -38.22 -20.66
C SER A 41 4.70 -39.72 -20.76
N SER A 42 4.22 -40.33 -19.67
CA SER A 42 3.51 -41.61 -19.72
C SER A 42 2.04 -41.32 -20.00
N SER A 43 1.60 -41.58 -21.23
CA SER A 43 0.20 -41.57 -21.63
C SER A 43 -0.50 -42.82 -21.10
N GLU A 44 -0.87 -42.80 -19.82
CA GLU A 44 -1.87 -43.71 -19.29
C GLU A 44 -3.22 -42.99 -19.35
N VAL A 45 -4.16 -43.54 -20.12
CA VAL A 45 -5.52 -43.00 -20.27
C VAL A 45 -6.26 -43.24 -18.95
N GLN A 46 -5.99 -42.39 -17.96
CA GLN A 46 -6.77 -42.28 -16.75
C GLN A 46 -8.10 -41.61 -17.12
N ALA A 47 -9.20 -42.31 -16.87
CA ALA A 47 -10.54 -41.74 -17.00
C ALA A 47 -10.57 -40.38 -16.28
N PRO A 48 -11.24 -39.35 -16.85
CA PRO A 48 -11.24 -38.01 -16.30
C PRO A 48 -11.74 -38.08 -14.85
N MET A 49 -10.81 -37.97 -13.91
CA MET A 49 -11.11 -37.87 -12.51
C MET A 49 -11.88 -36.56 -12.36
N HIS A 50 -13.17 -36.65 -12.08
CA HIS A 50 -14.02 -35.48 -11.85
C HIS A 50 -13.59 -34.86 -10.52
N PHE A 51 -12.54 -34.03 -10.60
CA PHE A 51 -12.05 -33.26 -9.49
C PHE A 51 -13.04 -32.12 -9.27
N ASP A 52 -13.90 -32.27 -8.25
CA ASP A 52 -14.66 -31.15 -7.73
C ASP A 52 -13.75 -30.37 -6.77
N PRO A 53 -13.19 -29.22 -7.17
CA PRO A 53 -12.30 -28.44 -6.32
C PRO A 53 -13.00 -27.90 -5.07
N ASN A 54 -14.33 -28.05 -4.98
CA ASN A 54 -15.08 -27.73 -3.78
C ASN A 54 -15.14 -28.90 -2.81
N THR A 55 -14.66 -30.11 -3.08
CA THR A 55 -14.71 -31.22 -2.09
C THR A 55 -13.42 -31.41 -1.31
N ASP A 56 -12.29 -30.87 -1.81
CA ASP A 56 -10.99 -30.95 -1.14
C ASP A 56 -10.84 -29.87 -0.06
N PRO A 57 -10.69 -30.25 1.24
CA PRO A 57 -10.48 -29.29 2.32
C PRO A 57 -9.23 -28.42 2.16
N GLN A 58 -8.16 -28.93 1.52
CA GLN A 58 -6.91 -28.19 1.36
C GLN A 58 -7.07 -27.05 0.35
N LEU A 59 -7.76 -27.30 -0.76
CA LEU A 59 -8.03 -26.27 -1.78
C LEU A 59 -8.93 -25.16 -1.25
N ARG A 60 -9.95 -25.52 -0.44
CA ARG A 60 -10.80 -24.54 0.22
C ARG A 60 -9.98 -23.63 1.13
N ALA A 61 -9.15 -24.21 2.01
CA ALA A 61 -8.28 -23.44 2.89
C ALA A 61 -7.30 -22.51 2.13
N MET A 62 -6.75 -22.98 1.01
CA MET A 62 -5.88 -22.15 0.15
C MET A 62 -6.63 -20.97 -0.48
N ARG A 63 -7.87 -21.18 -0.95
CA ARG A 63 -8.72 -20.12 -1.50
C ARG A 63 -9.09 -19.10 -0.44
N ASP A 64 -9.51 -19.55 0.73
CA ASP A 64 -9.87 -18.68 1.84
C ASP A 64 -8.68 -17.81 2.27
N TYR A 65 -7.47 -18.39 2.32
CA TYR A 65 -6.25 -17.63 2.59
C TYR A 65 -5.95 -16.59 1.49
N ALA A 66 -6.06 -16.98 0.22
CA ALA A 66 -5.83 -16.08 -0.91
C ALA A 66 -6.83 -14.92 -0.93
N ASP A 67 -8.10 -15.18 -0.66
CA ASP A 67 -9.17 -14.18 -0.60
C ASP A 67 -8.93 -13.20 0.55
N GLN A 68 -8.53 -13.70 1.73
CA GLN A 68 -8.15 -12.85 2.86
C GLN A 68 -6.93 -11.98 2.55
N ALA A 69 -5.92 -12.52 1.88
CA ALA A 69 -4.74 -11.76 1.48
C ALA A 69 -5.11 -10.65 0.48
N ALA A 70 -5.97 -10.94 -0.49
CA ALA A 70 -6.46 -9.97 -1.47
C ALA A 70 -7.30 -8.86 -0.81
N ALA A 71 -8.13 -9.21 0.18
CA ALA A 71 -8.92 -8.25 0.93
C ALA A 71 -8.04 -7.26 1.71
N ARG A 72 -7.03 -7.78 2.42
CA ARG A 72 -6.04 -6.96 3.15
C ARG A 72 -5.25 -6.07 2.21
N ALA A 73 -4.78 -6.61 1.08
CA ALA A 73 -4.06 -5.82 0.10
C ALA A 73 -4.91 -4.67 -0.47
N THR A 74 -6.20 -4.92 -0.71
CA THR A 74 -7.12 -3.87 -1.17
C THR A 74 -7.31 -2.78 -0.11
N PHE A 75 -7.57 -3.17 1.15
CA PHE A 75 -7.70 -2.23 2.26
C PHE A 75 -6.46 -1.35 2.43
N VAL A 76 -5.26 -1.95 2.45
CA VAL A 76 -3.99 -1.21 2.59
C VAL A 76 -3.74 -0.31 1.37
N GLY A 77 -4.05 -0.79 0.16
CA GLY A 77 -3.91 -0.01 -1.06
C GLY A 77 -4.82 1.22 -1.10
N GLU A 78 -6.04 1.11 -0.59
CA GLU A 78 -6.96 2.25 -0.48
C GLU A 78 -6.56 3.22 0.63
N PHE A 79 -6.11 2.71 1.79
CA PHE A 79 -5.56 3.56 2.84
C PHE A 79 -4.33 4.37 2.37
N ALA A 80 -3.47 3.77 1.53
CA ALA A 80 -2.28 4.43 1.00
C ALA A 80 -2.62 5.70 0.18
N GLN A 81 -3.80 5.74 -0.47
CA GLN A 81 -4.23 6.92 -1.24
C GLN A 81 -4.48 8.13 -0.34
N VAL A 82 -4.87 7.91 0.91
CA VAL A 82 -5.12 8.97 1.90
C VAL A 82 -3.82 9.64 2.37
N MET A 83 -2.67 9.00 2.17
CA MET A 83 -1.39 9.62 2.54
C MET A 83 -1.13 10.91 1.76
N ALA A 84 -1.66 11.06 0.54
CA ALA A 84 -1.59 12.31 -0.21
C ALA A 84 -2.41 13.42 0.47
N LEU A 85 -3.61 13.11 0.96
CA LEU A 85 -4.43 14.06 1.74
C LEU A 85 -3.71 14.50 3.01
N ARG A 86 -3.10 13.56 3.75
CA ARG A 86 -2.30 13.86 4.95
C ARG A 86 -1.18 14.86 4.68
N VAL A 87 -0.49 14.71 3.55
CA VAL A 87 0.57 15.64 3.12
C VAL A 87 -0.02 17.01 2.79
N ALA A 88 -1.07 17.07 1.98
CA ALA A 88 -1.74 18.33 1.61
C ALA A 88 -2.24 19.10 2.85
N MET A 89 -2.88 18.41 3.79
CA MET A 89 -3.32 18.97 5.07
C MET A 89 -2.16 19.56 5.88
N THR A 90 -1.03 18.85 5.91
CA THR A 90 0.18 19.32 6.61
C THR A 90 0.74 20.59 5.95
N GLU A 91 0.81 20.63 4.61
CA GLU A 91 1.30 21.79 3.87
C GLU A 91 0.41 23.02 4.07
N CYS A 92 -0.92 22.85 4.02
CA CYS A 92 -1.86 23.93 4.34
C CYS A 92 -1.68 24.46 5.75
N TYR A 93 -1.60 23.58 6.75
CA TYR A 93 -1.36 24.01 8.13
C TYR A 93 -0.06 24.80 8.26
N MET A 94 1.01 24.37 7.58
CA MET A 94 2.31 25.06 7.61
C MET A 94 2.26 26.44 6.94
N ASN A 95 1.38 26.63 5.95
CA ASN A 95 1.24 27.90 5.24
C ASN A 95 0.30 28.88 5.97
N ASP A 96 -0.83 28.37 6.47
CA ASP A 96 -1.94 29.20 6.97
C ASP A 96 -1.97 29.29 8.50
N GLY A 97 -1.29 28.38 9.19
CA GLY A 97 -1.19 28.36 10.66
C GLY A 97 -2.43 27.82 11.37
N HIS A 98 -3.40 27.28 10.64
CA HIS A 98 -4.57 26.60 11.18
C HIS A 98 -4.93 25.37 10.32
N TRP A 99 -5.70 24.43 10.89
CA TRP A 99 -6.19 23.29 10.13
C TRP A 99 -7.27 23.75 9.13
N PRO A 100 -7.24 23.25 7.89
CA PRO A 100 -8.30 23.53 6.92
C PRO A 100 -9.53 22.68 7.23
N ASP A 101 -10.71 23.18 6.84
CA ASP A 101 -11.97 22.43 6.90
C ASP A 101 -12.21 21.59 5.64
N ASP A 102 -11.31 21.68 4.65
CA ASP A 102 -11.37 20.99 3.36
C ASP A 102 -10.09 20.22 3.05
N GLY A 103 -10.10 19.46 1.96
CA GLY A 103 -8.99 18.60 1.56
C GLY A 103 -7.77 19.32 0.99
N CYS A 104 -7.69 20.65 1.05
CA CYS A 104 -6.54 21.41 0.58
C CYS A 104 -6.14 21.11 -0.87
N GLY A 105 -7.14 21.15 -1.75
CA GLY A 105 -6.99 20.81 -3.17
C GLY A 105 -7.08 19.32 -3.48
N VAL A 106 -7.13 18.45 -2.47
CA VAL A 106 -7.51 17.05 -2.63
C VAL A 106 -9.02 16.92 -2.55
N LEU A 107 -9.63 16.43 -3.63
CA LEU A 107 -11.06 16.15 -3.66
C LEU A 107 -11.33 14.86 -2.88
N LEU A 108 -12.03 14.95 -1.75
CA LEU A 108 -12.33 13.80 -0.89
C LEU A 108 -13.16 12.73 -1.60
N SER A 109 -13.97 13.12 -2.59
CA SER A 109 -14.72 12.20 -3.46
C SER A 109 -13.81 11.26 -4.25
N ASP A 110 -12.60 11.69 -4.58
CA ASP A 110 -11.67 10.96 -5.44
C ASP A 110 -10.93 9.86 -4.65
N LEU A 111 -11.05 9.87 -3.32
CA LEU A 111 -10.48 8.85 -2.44
C LEU A 111 -11.38 7.61 -2.33
N GLN A 112 -12.59 7.62 -2.89
CA GLN A 112 -13.50 6.48 -2.79
C GLN A 112 -12.99 5.27 -3.56
N GLY A 113 -13.16 4.09 -2.97
CA GLY A 113 -12.64 2.84 -3.49
C GLY A 113 -13.64 1.69 -3.44
N LYS A 114 -13.12 0.47 -3.53
CA LYS A 114 -13.88 -0.77 -3.37
C LYS A 114 -14.35 -0.93 -1.92
N LEU A 115 -13.54 -0.53 -0.93
CA LEU A 115 -13.88 -0.58 0.49
C LEU A 115 -14.10 0.81 1.09
N LEU A 116 -13.24 1.79 0.79
CA LEU A 116 -13.33 3.16 1.31
C LEU A 116 -14.58 3.86 0.76
N GLN A 117 -15.53 4.16 1.64
CA GLN A 117 -16.80 4.82 1.27
C GLN A 117 -16.74 6.32 1.45
N THR A 118 -16.21 6.76 2.59
CA THR A 118 -16.21 8.17 2.97
C THR A 118 -14.86 8.56 3.52
N ALA A 119 -14.38 9.72 3.10
CA ALA A 119 -13.31 10.47 3.72
C ALA A 119 -13.89 11.83 4.12
N SER A 120 -13.62 12.25 5.35
CA SER A 120 -14.08 13.53 5.88
C SER A 120 -12.99 14.17 6.72
N ILE A 121 -13.03 15.50 6.80
CA ILE A 121 -12.19 16.28 7.68
C ILE A 121 -13.09 16.86 8.77
N GLY A 122 -12.77 16.54 10.02
CA GLY A 122 -13.42 17.04 11.21
C GLY A 122 -12.64 18.18 11.86
N GLU A 123 -13.04 18.52 13.07
CA GLU A 123 -12.38 19.54 13.87
C GLU A 123 -10.90 19.23 14.09
N GLU A 124 -10.09 20.28 14.24
CA GLU A 124 -8.64 20.18 14.50
C GLU A 124 -7.88 19.32 13.46
N GLY A 125 -8.38 19.30 12.22
CA GLY A 125 -7.74 18.59 11.10
C GLY A 125 -7.85 17.06 11.18
N LEU A 126 -8.75 16.52 12.01
CA LEU A 126 -9.01 15.08 12.10
C LEU A 126 -9.48 14.54 10.75
N ILE A 127 -8.71 13.64 10.14
CA ILE A 127 -9.16 12.91 8.95
C ILE A 127 -9.84 11.63 9.41
N ARG A 128 -11.10 11.44 9.03
CA ARG A 128 -11.84 10.20 9.27
C ARG A 128 -12.12 9.48 7.96
N LEU A 129 -11.83 8.18 7.95
CA LEU A 129 -12.03 7.27 6.83
C LEU A 129 -12.97 6.15 7.27
N ASP A 130 -14.10 5.97 6.60
CA ASP A 130 -14.99 4.85 6.86
C ASP A 130 -14.96 3.87 5.68
N PHE A 131 -14.50 2.66 5.98
CA PHE A 131 -14.47 1.52 5.07
C PHE A 131 -15.68 0.63 5.34
N ARG A 132 -16.38 0.25 4.27
CA ARG A 132 -17.49 -0.71 4.38
C ARG A 132 -17.00 -2.13 4.60
N ALA A 133 -17.87 -2.96 5.17
CA ALA A 133 -17.66 -4.40 5.19
C ALA A 133 -17.59 -4.97 3.77
N GLY A 134 -16.65 -5.88 3.52
CA GLY A 134 -16.47 -6.48 2.19
C GLY A 134 -15.23 -7.37 2.10
N MET A 135 -15.26 -8.34 1.18
CA MET A 135 -14.15 -9.29 0.96
C MET A 135 -13.67 -10.01 2.23
N GLY A 136 -14.59 -10.30 3.16
CA GLY A 136 -14.26 -10.93 4.43
C GLY A 136 -13.67 -9.99 5.49
N LEU A 137 -13.58 -8.68 5.23
CA LEU A 137 -13.27 -7.68 6.24
C LEU A 137 -14.55 -7.08 6.85
N PRO A 138 -14.56 -6.79 8.16
CA PRO A 138 -15.62 -6.01 8.79
C PRO A 138 -15.59 -4.56 8.29
N ALA A 139 -16.61 -3.78 8.66
CA ALA A 139 -16.52 -2.32 8.51
C ALA A 139 -15.42 -1.80 9.46
N ILE A 140 -14.62 -0.86 8.97
CA ILE A 140 -13.46 -0.32 9.69
C ILE A 140 -13.50 1.19 9.56
N THR A 141 -13.34 1.89 10.67
CA THR A 141 -13.09 3.33 10.70
C THR A 141 -11.61 3.54 11.03
N VAL A 142 -10.95 4.40 10.27
CA VAL A 142 -9.58 4.85 10.54
C VAL A 142 -9.58 6.36 10.73
N GLU A 143 -8.93 6.82 11.78
CA GLU A 143 -8.80 8.21 12.16
C GLU A 143 -7.32 8.60 12.13
N LEU A 144 -7.02 9.73 11.47
CA LEU A 144 -5.69 10.33 11.46
C LEU A 144 -5.80 11.67 12.18
N GLN A 145 -5.28 11.71 13.40
CA GLN A 145 -5.26 12.91 14.23
C GLN A 145 -3.90 13.60 14.11
N PRO A 146 -3.85 14.86 13.64
CA PRO A 146 -2.60 15.60 13.68
C PRO A 146 -2.35 16.15 15.09
N THR A 147 -1.08 16.19 15.47
CA THR A 147 -0.57 16.89 16.65
C THR A 147 0.59 17.78 16.23
N VAL A 148 0.53 19.06 16.57
CA VAL A 148 1.58 20.03 16.28
C VAL A 148 2.52 20.14 17.47
N ASN A 149 3.82 20.10 17.20
CA ASN A 149 4.85 20.37 18.20
C ASN A 149 5.97 21.25 17.60
N THR A 150 7.00 21.53 18.39
CA THR A 150 8.12 22.39 17.99
C THR A 150 8.95 21.86 16.81
N VAL A 151 8.83 20.57 16.47
CA VAL A 151 9.57 19.91 15.38
C VAL A 151 8.71 19.78 14.11
N GLY A 152 7.39 19.96 14.21
CA GLY A 152 6.46 19.93 13.10
C GLY A 152 5.14 19.23 13.42
N VAL A 153 4.49 18.73 12.38
CA VAL A 153 3.24 17.96 12.48
C VAL A 153 3.56 16.47 12.63
N ARG A 154 3.03 15.86 13.69
CA ARG A 154 2.97 14.40 13.86
C ARG A 154 1.55 13.94 13.60
N TRP A 155 1.39 12.77 13.01
CA TRP A 155 0.09 12.14 12.79
C TRP A 155 -0.01 10.88 13.63
N GLN A 156 -1.08 10.76 14.40
CA GLN A 156 -1.47 9.54 15.08
C GLN A 156 -2.54 8.85 14.24
N CYS A 157 -2.34 7.56 13.96
CA CYS A 157 -3.36 6.75 13.31
C CYS A 157 -4.07 5.90 14.36
N SER A 158 -5.40 5.87 14.33
CA SER A 158 -6.21 5.04 15.21
C SER A 158 -7.41 4.42 14.52
N SER A 159 -8.00 3.39 15.15
CA SER A 159 -9.30 2.86 14.79
C SER A 159 -10.16 2.68 16.04
N PRO A 160 -11.39 3.22 16.07
CA PRO A 160 -12.30 3.05 17.21
C PRO A 160 -13.08 1.74 17.20
N ASN A 161 -13.13 1.03 16.06
CA ASN A 161 -13.99 -0.13 15.88
C ASN A 161 -13.26 -1.39 15.38
N HIS A 162 -11.93 -1.35 15.25
CA HIS A 162 -11.16 -2.49 14.78
C HIS A 162 -9.92 -2.78 15.64
N ALA A 163 -10.07 -3.70 16.60
CA ALA A 163 -9.02 -4.06 17.56
C ALA A 163 -7.72 -4.59 16.92
N GLU A 164 -7.81 -5.20 15.74
CA GLU A 164 -6.65 -5.76 15.04
C GLU A 164 -6.03 -4.79 14.01
N ILE A 165 -6.36 -3.49 14.06
CA ILE A 165 -5.91 -2.50 13.06
C ILE A 165 -4.39 -2.47 12.90
N GLY A 166 -3.62 -2.61 13.98
CA GLY A 166 -2.15 -2.65 13.94
C GLY A 166 -1.57 -3.82 13.13
N ARG A 167 -2.36 -4.88 12.88
CA ARG A 167 -1.94 -6.00 12.01
C ARG A 167 -2.16 -5.70 10.52
N LEU A 168 -3.04 -4.76 10.21
CA LEU A 168 -3.33 -4.30 8.86
C LEU A 168 -2.47 -3.09 8.50
N LEU A 169 -2.35 -2.14 9.43
CA LEU A 169 -1.61 -0.89 9.31
C LEU A 169 -0.72 -0.74 10.55
N THR A 170 0.58 -1.00 10.39
CA THR A 170 1.53 -1.12 11.50
C THR A 170 1.59 0.11 12.41
N ASP A 171 1.35 1.30 11.85
CA ASP A 171 1.44 2.58 12.59
C ASP A 171 0.10 3.01 13.21
N CYS A 172 -0.93 2.15 13.17
CA CYS A 172 -2.26 2.43 13.69
C CYS A 172 -2.54 1.66 14.98
N GLU A 173 -3.18 2.34 15.93
CA GLU A 173 -3.53 1.78 17.24
C GLU A 173 -5.05 1.66 17.41
N TYR A 174 -5.52 0.70 18.19
CA TYR A 174 -6.93 0.61 18.54
C TYR A 174 -7.25 1.54 19.73
N LEU A 175 -8.14 2.51 19.53
CA LEU A 175 -8.55 3.50 20.54
C LEU A 175 -10.08 3.64 20.55
N PRO A 176 -10.80 2.94 21.46
CA PRO A 176 -12.27 2.91 21.52
C PRO A 176 -12.92 4.16 22.10
#